data_AF-A0A931BN53-F1
#
_entry.id   AF-A0A931BN53-F1
#
_cell.length_a   1.000
_cell.length_b   1.000
_cell.length_c   1.000
_cell.angle_alpha   90.00
_cell.angle_beta   90.00
_cell.angle_gamma   90.00
#
_symmetry.space_group_name_H-M   'P 1'
#
loop_
_entity.id
_entity.type
_entity.pdbx_description
1 polymer ?
#
loop_
_entity_poly.entity_id
_entity_poly.type
_entity_poly.pdbx_seq_one_letter_code
_entity_poly.pdbx_strand_id
1 'polypeptide(L)'
;MPVFSNIPAASAASRCARLEALRAELRCILQHPAIALARRQAAETFMGRCTDAAQLERWLALAVGECGRWEEQVLAAESTWKR
;
A
#
# COMPACT_ATOMS: atom_id res chain seq x y z
N MET A 1 -19.92 -24.80 -34.92
CA MET A 1 -19.75 -23.52 -34.19
C MET A 1 -18.54 -23.69 -33.29
N PRO A 2 -17.37 -23.10 -33.58
CA PRO A 2 -16.22 -23.22 -32.70
C PRO A 2 -16.50 -22.44 -31.41
N VAL A 3 -16.50 -23.13 -30.26
CA VAL A 3 -16.52 -22.49 -28.95
C VAL A 3 -15.11 -21.99 -28.69
N PHE A 4 -14.88 -20.70 -28.90
CA PHE A 4 -13.62 -20.09 -28.51
C PHE A 4 -13.58 -20.06 -26.99
N SER A 5 -12.80 -20.95 -26.39
CA SER A 5 -12.36 -20.87 -25.00
C SER A 5 -11.48 -19.62 -24.82
N ASN A 6 -12.10 -18.44 -24.89
CA ASN A 6 -11.43 -17.16 -24.75
C ASN A 6 -11.43 -16.75 -23.27
N ILE A 7 -10.69 -17.50 -22.45
CA ILE A 7 -10.43 -17.10 -21.06
C ILE A 7 -8.92 -16.92 -20.86
N PRO A 8 -8.37 -15.79 -21.33
CA PRO A 8 -7.31 -15.16 -20.54
C PRO A 8 -7.54 -13.66 -20.24
N ALA A 9 -8.45 -12.98 -20.94
CA ALA A 9 -8.64 -11.54 -20.82
C ALA A 9 -9.30 -11.09 -19.50
N ALA A 10 -10.33 -11.83 -19.03
CA ALA A 10 -11.05 -11.49 -17.80
C ALA A 10 -10.16 -11.60 -16.55
N SER A 11 -9.29 -12.61 -16.49
CA SER A 11 -8.32 -12.78 -15.39
C SER A 11 -7.18 -11.77 -15.43
N ALA A 12 -6.80 -11.25 -16.61
CA ALA A 12 -5.83 -10.17 -16.72
C ALA A 12 -6.43 -8.83 -16.26
N ALA A 13 -7.66 -8.51 -16.68
CA ALA A 13 -8.38 -7.32 -16.25
C ALA A 13 -8.60 -7.31 -14.72
N SER A 14 -8.98 -8.45 -14.14
CA SER A 14 -9.16 -8.61 -12.68
C SER A 14 -7.86 -8.41 -11.91
N ARG A 15 -6.73 -8.87 -12.46
CA ARG A 15 -5.39 -8.66 -11.86
C ARG A 15 -4.96 -7.21 -11.92
N CYS A 16 -5.20 -6.52 -13.03
CA CYS A 16 -4.95 -5.08 -13.15
C CYS A 16 -5.81 -4.28 -12.16
N ALA A 17 -7.11 -4.57 -12.05
CA ALA A 17 -8.00 -3.90 -11.10
C ALA A 17 -7.57 -4.08 -9.64
N ARG A 18 -7.13 -5.29 -9.27
CA ARG A 18 -6.60 -5.56 -7.92
C ARG A 18 -5.31 -4.78 -7.63
N LEU A 19 -4.41 -4.68 -8.61
CA LEU A 19 -3.17 -3.89 -8.47
C LEU A 19 -3.45 -2.39 -8.31
N GLU A 20 -4.42 -1.87 -9.05
CA GLU A 20 -4.84 -0.46 -8.91
C GLU A 20 -5.48 -0.18 -7.55
N ALA A 21 -6.32 -1.08 -7.04
CA ALA A 21 -6.88 -0.98 -5.71
C ALA A 21 -5.77 -0.94 -4.63
N LEU A 22 -4.81 -1.88 -4.68
CA LEU A 22 -3.68 -1.89 -3.76
C LEU A 22 -2.82 -0.62 -3.85
N ARG A 23 -2.62 -0.07 -5.05
CA ARG A 23 -1.90 1.21 -5.23
C ARG A 23 -2.67 2.38 -4.64
N ALA A 24 -3.99 2.40 -4.76
CA ALA A 24 -4.83 3.43 -4.16
C ALA A 24 -4.77 3.37 -2.62
N GLU A 25 -4.87 2.17 -2.05
CA GLU A 25 -4.73 1.96 -0.60
C GLU A 25 -3.36 2.37 -0.09
N LEU A 26 -2.29 1.96 -0.78
CA LEU A 26 -0.92 2.40 -0.45
C LEU A 26 -0.81 3.91 -0.49
N ARG A 27 -1.32 4.59 -1.53
CA ARG A 27 -1.31 6.05 -1.59
C ARG A 27 -2.03 6.69 -0.40
N CYS A 28 -3.16 6.14 0.02
CA CYS A 28 -3.89 6.63 1.19
C CYS A 28 -3.05 6.51 2.47
N ILE A 29 -2.42 5.36 2.71
CA ILE A 29 -1.59 5.13 3.90
C ILE A 29 -0.33 5.99 3.87
N LEU A 30 0.28 6.18 2.70
CA LEU A 30 1.47 7.02 2.54
C LEU A 30 1.20 8.50 2.78
N GLN A 31 -0.04 8.97 2.63
CA GLN A 31 -0.40 10.35 2.99
C GLN A 31 -0.35 10.60 4.50
N HIS A 32 -0.29 9.55 5.32
CA HIS A 32 -0.24 9.67 6.77
C HIS A 32 1.03 10.41 7.24
N PRO A 33 0.92 11.36 8.19
CA PRO A 33 2.06 12.15 8.67
C PRO A 33 3.15 11.29 9.34
N ALA A 34 2.78 10.12 9.85
CA ALA A 34 3.72 9.11 10.36
C ALA A 34 4.73 8.63 9.31
N ILE A 35 4.36 8.62 8.04
CA ILE A 35 5.22 8.13 6.96
C ILE A 35 6.10 9.28 6.47
N ALA A 36 7.42 9.12 6.65
CA ALA A 36 8.40 10.09 6.18
C ALA A 36 8.33 10.31 4.66
N LEU A 37 8.58 11.55 4.21
CA LEU A 37 8.51 11.93 2.79
C LEU A 37 9.40 11.06 1.89
N ALA A 38 10.62 10.75 2.34
CA ALA A 38 11.54 9.87 1.62
C ALA A 38 10.93 8.47 1.38
N ARG A 39 10.16 7.97 2.34
CA ARG A 39 9.50 6.67 2.25
C ARG A 39 8.32 6.71 1.29
N ARG A 40 7.57 7.82 1.25
CA ARG A 40 6.52 8.05 0.23
C ARG A 40 7.09 8.06 -1.18
N GLN A 41 8.21 8.77 -1.39
CA GLN A 41 8.87 8.83 -2.70
C GLN A 41 9.39 7.46 -3.16
N ALA A 42 9.99 6.69 -2.23
CA ALA A 42 10.41 5.32 -2.50
C ALA A 42 9.21 4.43 -2.86
N ALA A 43 8.10 4.58 -2.13
CA ALA A 43 6.87 3.84 -2.38
C ALA A 43 6.22 4.19 -3.72
N GLU A 44 6.18 5.46 -4.11
CA GLU A 44 5.65 5.86 -5.43
C GLU A 44 6.51 5.31 -6.58
N THR A 45 7.84 5.38 -6.43
CA THR A 45 8.77 4.78 -7.39
C THR A 45 8.56 3.27 -7.49
N PHE A 46 8.35 2.62 -6.34
CA PHE A 46 8.10 1.19 -6.27
C PHE A 46 6.74 0.82 -6.87
N MET A 47 5.67 1.55 -6.57
CA MET A 47 4.33 1.35 -7.13
C MET A 47 4.31 1.47 -8.66
N GLY A 48 5.11 2.38 -9.23
CA GLY A 48 5.22 2.55 -10.68
C GLY A 48 5.95 1.41 -11.39
N ARG A 49 6.83 0.68 -10.68
CA ARG A 49 7.63 -0.42 -11.25
C ARG A 49 7.13 -1.81 -10.88
N CYS A 50 6.47 -1.94 -9.73
CA CYS A 50 6.04 -3.22 -9.20
C CYS A 50 4.68 -3.62 -9.79
N THR A 51 4.65 -4.77 -10.46
CA THR A 51 3.45 -5.45 -10.96
C THR A 51 3.06 -6.66 -10.10
N ASP A 52 3.78 -6.90 -9.01
CA ASP A 52 3.55 -8.02 -8.10
C ASP A 52 2.67 -7.61 -6.92
N ALA A 53 1.47 -8.19 -6.83
CA ALA A 53 0.50 -7.85 -5.79
C ALA A 53 1.00 -8.24 -4.39
N ALA A 54 1.67 -9.39 -4.25
CA ALA A 54 2.17 -9.86 -2.95
C ALA A 54 3.31 -8.98 -2.42
N GLN A 55 4.09 -8.36 -3.32
CA GLN A 55 5.11 -7.40 -2.94
C GLN A 55 4.49 -6.07 -2.47
N LEU A 56 3.42 -5.60 -3.12
CA LEU A 56 2.65 -4.43 -2.66
C LEU A 56 1.97 -4.69 -1.31
N GLU A 57 1.37 -5.86 -1.10
CA GLU A 57 0.73 -6.24 0.18
C GLU A 57 1.74 -6.26 1.34
N ARG A 58 2.95 -6.80 1.12
CA ARG A 58 4.02 -6.76 2.13
C ARG A 58 4.47 -5.34 2.45
N TRP A 59 4.53 -4.49 1.45
CA TRP A 59 4.89 -3.08 1.63
C TRP A 59 3.82 -2.33 2.41
N LEU A 60 2.55 -2.62 2.14
CA LEU A 60 1.42 -2.07 2.87
C LEU A 60 1.49 -2.47 4.35
N ALA A 61 1.75 -3.74 4.65
CA ALA A 61 1.90 -4.21 6.03
C ALA A 61 3.05 -3.50 6.78
N LEU A 62 4.18 -3.24 6.09
CA LEU A 62 5.29 -2.47 6.67
C LEU A 62 4.90 -1.02 6.97
N ALA A 63 4.20 -0.35 6.05
CA ALA A 63 3.75 1.03 6.23
C ALA A 63 2.74 1.14 7.38
N VAL A 64 1.79 0.21 7.49
CA VAL A 64 0.82 0.15 8.60
C VAL A 64 1.54 -0.04 9.95
N GLY A 65 2.53 -0.93 10.01
CA GLY A 65 3.31 -1.15 11.23
C GLY A 65 4.11 0.09 11.67
N GLU A 66 4.57 0.92 10.74
CA GLU A 66 5.19 2.20 11.07
C GLU A 66 4.20 3.24 11.57
N CYS A 67 3.02 3.34 10.95
CA CYS A 67 1.95 4.21 11.46
C CYS A 67 1.60 3.84 12.91
N GLY A 68 1.44 2.56 13.22
CA GLY A 68 1.19 2.10 14.60
C GLY A 68 2.27 2.54 15.58
N ARG A 69 3.55 2.34 15.24
CA ARG A 69 4.67 2.77 16.10
C ARG A 69 4.78 4.29 16.26
N TRP A 70 4.39 5.06 15.24
CA TRP A 70 4.34 6.51 15.35
C TRP A 70 3.21 6.94 16.29
N GLU A 71 2.05 6.31 16.16
CA GLU A 71 0.89 6.60 17.00
C GLU A 71 1.18 6.29 18.48
N GLU A 72 1.83 5.15 18.77
CA GLU A 72 2.31 4.82 20.11
C GLU A 72 3.30 5.86 20.66
N GLN A 73 4.23 6.36 19.84
CA GLN A 73 5.18 7.41 20.24
C GLN A 73 4.49 8.75 20.52
N VAL A 74 3.50 9.13 19.71
CA VAL A 74 2.70 10.35 19.91
C VAL A 74 1.90 10.24 21.21
N LEU A 75 1.21 9.12 21.42
CA LEU A 75 0.47 8.83 22.65
C LEU A 75 1.38 8.83 23.90
N ALA A 76 2.58 8.26 23.78
CA ALA A 76 3.57 8.27 24.85
C ALA A 76 4.07 9.70 25.16
N ALA A 77 4.31 10.51 24.12
CA ALA A 77 4.71 11.91 24.28
C ALA A 77 3.60 12.76 24.93
N GLU A 78 2.34 12.59 24.51
CA GLU A 78 1.19 13.26 25.13
C GLU A 78 1.02 12.86 26.60
N SER A 79 1.18 11.59 26.93
CA SER A 79 1.11 11.08 28.31
C SER A 79 2.25 11.60 29.20
N THR A 80 3.38 11.96 28.59
CA THR A 80 4.54 12.53 29.29
C THR A 80 4.37 14.02 29.59
N TRP A 81 3.68 14.77 28.70
CA TRP A 81 3.43 16.21 28.90
C TRP A 81 2.30 16.50 29.91
N LYS A 82 1.41 15.53 30.14
CA LYS A 82 0.24 15.69 31.04
C LYS A 82 0.55 15.48 32.53
N ARG A 83 1.82 15.39 32.93
CA ARG A 83 2.26 15.10 34.30
C ARG A 83 2.96 16.29 34.95
#